data_AF-A0A1J1HZL5-F1
#
_entry.id   AF-A0A1J1HZL5-F1
#
_cell.length_a   1.000
_cell.length_b   1.000
_cell.length_c   1.000
_cell.angle_alpha   90.00
_cell.angle_beta   90.00
_cell.angle_gamma   90.00
#
_symmetry.space_group_name_H-M   'P 1'
#
loop_
_entity.id
_entity.type
_entity.pdbx_description
1 polymer ?
#
loop_
_entity_poly.entity_id
_entity_poly.type
_entity_poly.pdbx_seq_one_letter_code
_entity_poly.pdbx_strand_id
1 'polypeptide(L)'
;MELGPNGGLFPKPFNTALKAKITANATCGEEAEEFCRMADMYSPRQQTQCELCDANDPEASHPITNAIDGTHSWWQSPTLASGKQFEFVTIDIDLKQNATIVTWD
;
A
#
# COMPACT_ATOMS: atom_id res chain seq x y z
N MET A 1 -28.30 5.87 -0.59
CA MET A 1 -28.27 6.91 0.45
C MET A 1 -28.89 6.34 1.71
N GLU A 2 -28.39 6.70 2.88
CA GLU A 2 -28.86 6.24 4.19
C GLU A 2 -29.23 7.44 5.07
N LEU A 3 -30.20 7.22 5.96
CA LEU A 3 -30.67 8.24 6.89
C LEU A 3 -29.70 8.35 8.06
N GLY A 4 -29.14 9.53 8.25
CA GLY A 4 -28.29 9.85 9.40
C GLY A 4 -29.11 10.14 10.67
N PRO A 5 -28.46 10.23 11.84
CA PRO A 5 -29.11 10.44 13.14
C PRO A 5 -29.97 11.71 13.22
N ASN A 6 -29.65 12.71 12.41
CA ASN A 6 -30.37 13.99 12.33
C ASN A 6 -31.37 14.06 11.18
N GLY A 7 -31.74 12.92 10.57
CA GLY A 7 -32.68 12.87 9.44
C GLY A 7 -32.09 13.34 8.09
N GLY A 8 -30.79 13.64 8.02
CA GLY A 8 -30.09 13.95 6.77
C GLY A 8 -29.84 12.70 5.92
N LEU A 9 -29.85 12.82 4.60
CA LEU A 9 -29.49 11.75 3.68
C LEU A 9 -28.00 11.81 3.33
N PHE A 10 -27.30 10.70 3.52
CA PHE A 10 -25.87 10.58 3.19
C PHE A 10 -25.66 9.43 2.21
N PRO A 11 -24.63 9.47 1.33
CA PRO A 11 -24.25 8.29 0.57
C PRO A 11 -23.88 7.15 1.53
N LYS A 12 -24.07 5.90 1.08
CA LYS A 12 -23.56 4.75 1.85
C LYS A 12 -22.04 4.88 1.93
N PRO A 13 -21.39 4.55 3.06
CA PRO A 13 -19.94 4.50 3.11
C PRO A 13 -19.39 3.58 2.01
N PHE A 14 -18.29 4.00 1.39
CA PHE A 14 -17.59 3.23 0.38
C PHE A 14 -16.10 3.56 0.42
N ASN A 15 -15.27 2.67 -0.10
CA ASN A 15 -13.83 2.91 -0.18
C ASN A 15 -13.51 3.93 -1.27
N THR A 16 -13.22 5.17 -0.86
CA THR A 16 -12.85 6.26 -1.76
C THR A 16 -11.42 6.13 -2.32
N ALA A 17 -10.56 5.34 -1.67
CA ALA A 17 -9.16 5.18 -2.06
C ALA A 17 -9.01 4.51 -3.43
N LEU A 18 -9.94 3.63 -3.83
CA LEU A 18 -9.90 2.90 -5.11
C LEU A 18 -9.89 3.81 -6.36
N LYS A 19 -10.27 5.09 -6.21
CA LYS A 19 -10.28 6.10 -7.28
C LYS A 19 -9.39 7.30 -6.96
N ALA A 20 -8.64 7.23 -5.86
CA ALA A 20 -7.76 8.30 -5.45
C ALA A 20 -6.53 8.37 -6.36
N LYS A 21 -5.92 9.55 -6.44
CA LYS A 21 -4.55 9.65 -6.92
C LYS A 21 -3.63 9.34 -5.75
N ILE A 22 -2.79 8.33 -5.87
CA ILE A 22 -1.82 7.95 -4.85
C ILE A 22 -0.39 8.15 -5.37
N THR A 23 0.51 8.64 -4.53
CA THR A 23 1.94 8.76 -4.82
C THR A 23 2.75 8.37 -3.59
N ALA A 24 3.94 7.82 -3.81
CA ALA A 24 4.92 7.59 -2.76
C ALA A 24 6.24 8.26 -3.16
N ASN A 25 6.99 8.74 -2.17
CA ASN A 25 8.30 9.34 -2.43
C ASN A 25 9.39 8.31 -2.77
N ALA A 26 9.14 7.03 -2.51
CA ALA A 26 10.03 5.92 -2.82
C ALA A 26 9.21 4.66 -3.12
N THR A 27 9.67 3.84 -4.06
CA THR A 27 9.11 2.52 -4.40
C THR A 27 10.27 1.63 -4.82
N CYS A 28 10.26 0.37 -4.43
CA CYS A 28 11.37 -0.54 -4.73
C CYS A 28 11.55 -0.78 -6.24
N GLY A 29 12.75 -1.22 -6.63
CA GLY A 29 13.01 -1.74 -7.98
C GLY A 29 13.36 -0.69 -9.04
N GLU A 30 13.64 0.57 -8.68
CA GLU A 30 14.31 1.52 -9.62
C GLU A 30 15.66 0.94 -10.06
N GLU A 31 16.44 0.50 -9.08
CA GLU A 31 17.49 -0.49 -9.25
C GLU A 31 16.99 -1.80 -8.62
N ALA A 32 17.19 -2.93 -9.30
CA ALA A 32 16.73 -4.22 -8.80
C ALA A 32 17.36 -4.52 -7.42
N GLU A 33 16.52 -4.83 -6.43
CA GLU A 33 16.95 -5.03 -5.06
C GLU A 33 16.33 -6.29 -4.43
N GLU A 34 17.05 -6.94 -3.51
CA GLU A 34 16.54 -8.08 -2.77
C GLU A 34 15.86 -7.61 -1.48
N PHE A 35 14.67 -8.13 -1.20
CA PHE A 35 14.01 -7.98 0.10
C PHE A 35 13.73 -9.35 0.71
N CYS A 36 13.72 -9.41 2.04
CA CYS A 36 13.49 -10.65 2.76
C CYS A 36 12.30 -10.50 3.70
N ARG A 37 11.30 -11.36 3.54
CA ARG A 37 10.20 -11.45 4.51
C ARG A 37 10.73 -12.09 5.78
N MET A 38 10.47 -11.45 6.92
CA MET A 38 10.78 -12.07 8.21
C MET A 38 10.02 -13.39 8.30
N ALA A 39 10.74 -14.46 8.62
CA ALA A 39 10.13 -15.77 8.85
C ALA A 39 9.15 -15.64 10.03
N ASP A 40 7.92 -16.10 9.82
CA ASP A 40 6.96 -16.23 10.91
C ASP A 40 7.56 -17.19 11.95
N MET A 41 7.68 -16.74 13.20
CA MET A 41 8.18 -17.53 14.32
C MET A 41 7.38 -18.84 14.49
N TYR A 42 6.12 -18.86 14.05
CA TYR A 42 5.23 -20.03 14.11
C TYR A 42 5.33 -20.95 12.89
N SER A 43 6.08 -20.57 11.85
CA SER A 43 6.26 -21.42 10.67
C SER A 43 7.30 -22.52 10.96
N PRO A 44 6.97 -23.82 10.76
CA PRO A 44 7.92 -24.92 10.89
C PRO A 44 9.14 -24.81 9.97
N ARG A 45 9.02 -23.98 8.93
CA ARG A 45 10.09 -23.62 8.00
C ARG A 45 10.55 -22.21 8.39
N GLN A 46 11.48 -22.12 9.34
CA GLN A 46 12.15 -20.88 9.78
C GLN A 46 13.05 -20.27 8.70
N GLN A 47 12.69 -20.42 7.43
CA GLN A 47 13.51 -20.01 6.31
C GLN A 47 13.09 -18.61 5.91
N THR A 48 14.00 -17.66 6.09
CA THR A 48 13.86 -16.32 5.51
C THR A 48 13.58 -16.47 4.02
N GLN A 49 12.42 -15.99 3.57
CA GLN A 49 12.06 -15.99 2.15
C GLN A 49 12.49 -14.64 1.57
N CYS A 50 13.55 -14.67 0.77
CA CYS A 50 14.02 -13.50 0.05
C CYS A 50 13.55 -13.55 -1.40
N GLU A 51 13.16 -12.40 -1.91
CA GLU A 51 12.60 -12.18 -3.24
C GLU A 51 13.25 -10.93 -3.85
N LEU A 52 13.18 -10.82 -5.17
CA LEU A 52 13.64 -9.64 -5.90
C LEU A 52 12.48 -8.65 -6.04
N CYS A 53 12.77 -7.36 -5.90
CA CYS A 53 11.92 -6.30 -6.42
C CYS A 53 12.61 -5.64 -7.62
N ASP A 54 11.93 -5.63 -8.77
CA ASP A 54 12.40 -4.98 -10.00
C ASP A 54 11.20 -4.31 -10.68
N ALA A 55 11.27 -3.00 -10.90
CA ALA A 55 10.19 -2.24 -11.52
C ALA A 55 10.01 -2.59 -13.02
N ASN A 56 10.99 -3.25 -13.64
CA ASN A 56 10.94 -3.67 -15.04
C ASN A 56 10.36 -5.08 -15.23
N ASP A 57 10.20 -5.85 -14.15
CA ASP A 57 9.58 -7.17 -14.18
C ASP A 57 8.18 -7.10 -13.54
N PRO A 58 7.09 -7.24 -14.32
CA PRO A 58 5.73 -7.18 -13.79
C PRO A 58 5.46 -8.13 -12.61
N GLU A 59 6.09 -9.31 -12.58
CA GLU A 59 5.90 -10.30 -11.51
C GLU A 59 6.69 -9.97 -10.23
N ALA A 60 7.72 -9.14 -10.34
CA ALA A 60 8.56 -8.66 -9.23
C ALA A 60 8.34 -7.16 -8.92
N SER A 61 7.41 -6.50 -9.60
CA SER A 61 7.12 -5.08 -9.42
C SER A 61 6.03 -4.85 -8.36
N HIS A 62 6.22 -3.83 -7.52
CA HIS A 62 5.31 -3.50 -6.43
C HIS A 62 4.94 -2.00 -6.42
N PRO A 63 4.32 -1.47 -7.50
CA PRO A 63 4.03 -0.04 -7.64
C PRO A 63 3.02 0.47 -6.60
N ILE A 64 3.05 1.79 -6.34
CA ILE A 64 2.17 2.43 -5.34
C ILE A 64 0.67 2.23 -5.63
N THR A 65 0.31 2.01 -6.89
CA THR A 65 -1.07 1.73 -7.30
C THR A 65 -1.62 0.43 -6.71
N ASN A 66 -0.76 -0.56 -6.41
CA ASN A 66 -1.18 -1.82 -5.82
C ASN A 66 -1.85 -1.63 -4.44
N ALA A 67 -1.50 -0.56 -3.71
CA ALA A 67 -2.10 -0.28 -2.41
C ALA A 67 -3.59 0.09 -2.48
N ILE A 68 -4.11 0.46 -3.65
CA ILE A 68 -5.49 0.91 -3.85
C ILE A 68 -6.20 0.24 -5.02
N ASP A 69 -5.62 -0.80 -5.64
CA ASP A 69 -6.19 -1.43 -6.84
C ASP A 69 -7.35 -2.39 -6.53
N GLY A 70 -7.58 -2.71 -5.24
CA GLY A 70 -8.63 -3.62 -4.78
C GLY A 70 -8.28 -5.10 -4.92
N THR A 71 -7.02 -5.43 -5.21
CA THR A 71 -6.51 -6.80 -5.29
C THR A 71 -5.74 -7.17 -4.02
N HIS A 72 -5.11 -8.35 -4.01
CA HIS A 72 -4.20 -8.79 -2.94
C HIS A 72 -2.73 -8.41 -3.19
N SER A 73 -2.45 -7.68 -4.28
CA SER A 73 -1.13 -7.13 -4.56
C SER A 73 -0.77 -6.07 -3.51
N TRP A 74 0.52 -5.81 -3.35
CA TRP A 74 1.02 -4.81 -2.41
C TRP A 74 1.96 -3.82 -3.09
N TRP A 75 2.06 -2.63 -2.50
CA TRP A 75 3.15 -1.69 -2.76
C TRP A 75 4.30 -1.99 -1.80
N GLN A 76 5.53 -1.75 -2.23
CA GLN A 76 6.72 -1.96 -1.41
C GLN A 76 7.69 -0.77 -1.53
N SER A 77 8.15 -0.27 -0.38
CA SER A 77 9.25 0.70 -0.33
C SER A 77 10.60 0.04 -0.61
N PRO A 78 11.64 0.80 -0.97
CA PRO A 78 12.99 0.26 -1.03
C PRO A 78 13.45 -0.27 0.33
N THR A 79 14.41 -1.18 0.29
CA THR A 79 15.00 -1.77 1.50
C THR A 79 15.97 -0.80 2.17
N LEU A 80 16.24 -1.01 3.46
CA LEU A 80 17.29 -0.26 4.17
C LEU A 80 18.71 -0.57 3.66
N ALA A 81 18.89 -1.69 2.95
CA ALA A 81 20.15 -1.99 2.27
C ALA A 81 20.41 -1.02 1.11
N SER A 82 19.34 -0.52 0.47
CA SER A 82 19.39 0.48 -0.61
C SER A 82 19.61 1.91 -0.10
N GLY A 83 19.47 2.15 1.21
CA GLY A 83 19.86 3.42 1.84
C GLY A 83 19.06 3.79 3.09
N LYS A 84 19.73 4.50 4.02
CA LYS A 84 19.11 4.93 5.29
C LYS A 84 17.99 5.95 5.12
N GLN A 85 17.95 6.69 4.01
CA GLN A 85 16.87 7.62 3.71
C GLN A 85 15.51 6.90 3.64
N PHE A 86 15.50 5.59 3.34
CA PHE A 86 14.29 4.78 3.29
C PHE A 86 13.79 4.33 4.68
N GLU A 87 14.43 4.78 5.77
CA GLU A 87 13.83 4.77 7.11
C GLU A 87 12.55 5.65 7.17
N PHE A 88 12.43 6.63 6.27
CA PHE A 88 11.28 7.52 6.18
C PHE A 88 10.71 7.51 4.75
N VAL A 89 9.49 7.00 4.62
CA VAL A 89 8.72 7.02 3.38
C VAL A 89 7.40 7.76 3.59
N THR A 90 6.98 8.51 2.57
CA THR A 90 5.72 9.28 2.59
C THR A 90 4.83 8.76 1.48
N ILE A 91 3.58 8.48 1.82
CA ILE A 91 2.51 8.15 0.87
C ILE A 91 1.49 9.27 0.94
N ASP A 92 1.23 9.89 -0.20
CA ASP A 92 0.20 10.90 -0.37
C ASP A 92 -0.99 10.28 -1.11
N ILE A 93 -2.18 10.42 -0.53
CA ILE A 93 -3.44 10.00 -1.14
C ILE A 93 -4.38 11.19 -1.32
N ASP A 94 -4.63 11.54 -2.57
CA ASP A 94 -5.57 12.58 -2.96
C ASP A 94 -6.90 11.94 -3.38
N LEU A 95 -7.88 12.01 -2.47
CA LEU A 95 -9.22 11.45 -2.66
C LEU A 95 -10.04 12.17 -3.74
N LYS A 96 -9.61 13.35 -4.20
CA LYS A 96 -10.30 14.20 -5.19
C LYS A 96 -11.71 14.66 -4.82
N GLN A 97 -12.15 14.41 -3.58
CA GLN A 97 -13.49 14.76 -3.09
C GLN A 97 -13.45 15.15 -1.62
N ASN A 98 -14.41 15.96 -1.20
CA ASN A 98 -14.62 16.24 0.22
C ASN A 98 -15.32 15.02 0.84
N ALA A 99 -14.58 14.24 1.63
CA ALA A 99 -15.06 13.03 2.25
C ALA A 99 -14.95 13.14 3.78
N THR A 100 -15.96 12.64 4.47
CA THR A 100 -15.85 12.33 5.90
C THR A 100 -15.26 10.93 6.02
N ILE A 101 -14.06 10.82 6.59
CA ILE A 101 -13.47 9.52 6.90
C ILE A 101 -14.23 8.93 8.08
N VAL A 102 -14.76 7.74 7.88
CA VAL A 102 -15.44 6.98 8.94
C VAL A 102 -14.53 5.83 9.36
N THR A 103 -14.44 5.60 10.67
CA THR A 103 -13.84 4.38 11.21
C THR A 103 -14.92 3.30 11.27
N TRP A 104 -14.53 2.06 11.01
CA TRP A 104 -15.38 0.91 11.27
C TRP A 104 -14.93 0.37 12.63
N ASP A 105 -15.75 0.64 13.66
CA ASP A 105 -15.60 0.08 15.00
C ASP A 105 -16.42 -1.22 15.10
#